data_AF-A0A2U1QP49-F1
#
_entry.id   AF-A0A2U1QP49-F1
#
_cell.length_a   1.000
_cell.length_b   1.000
_cell.length_c   1.000
_cell.angle_alpha   90.00
_cell.angle_beta   90.00
_cell.angle_gamma   90.00
#
_symmetry.space_group_name_H-M   'P 1'
#
loop_
_entity.id
_entity.type
_entity.pdbx_description
1 polymer ?
#
loop_
_entity_poly.entity_id
_entity_poly.type
_entity_poly.pdbx_seq_one_letter_code
_entity_poly.pdbx_strand_id
1 'polypeptide(L)'
;MFYSSTTAGTGSRLFTSGSLQRLPTSSASTILHDISSSKGVAKVILKKGKTQLFRDGGSPMVYSGAVDRIIGRPPPKTGDVVLVADGTQTPFAWGFYNSSSMFCVRLMMQLKHESS
;
A
#
# COMPACT_ATOMS: atom_id res chain seq x y z
N MET A 1 -5.17 -23.86 -53.99
CA MET A 1 -5.10 -22.58 -54.72
C MET A 1 -4.47 -21.57 -53.81
N PHE A 2 -3.37 -20.99 -54.28
CA PHE A 2 -2.48 -20.04 -53.63
C PHE A 2 -3.15 -18.69 -53.36
N TYR A 3 -2.70 -17.97 -52.32
CA TYR A 3 -2.02 -16.68 -52.52
C TYR A 3 -0.97 -16.48 -51.42
N SER A 4 0.28 -16.37 -51.85
CA SER A 4 1.44 -15.91 -51.07
C SER A 4 1.44 -14.38 -51.01
N SER A 5 2.03 -13.79 -49.98
CA SER A 5 2.53 -12.41 -50.03
C SER A 5 3.79 -12.29 -49.17
N THR A 6 4.82 -11.69 -49.78
CA THR A 6 6.24 -11.73 -49.40
C THR A 6 6.77 -10.28 -49.31
N THR A 7 7.42 -9.95 -48.18
CA THR A 7 8.51 -8.94 -47.92
C THR A 7 8.26 -7.45 -48.27
N ALA A 8 8.91 -6.41 -47.72
CA ALA A 8 10.12 -6.17 -46.90
C ALA A 8 10.03 -4.75 -46.25
N GLY A 9 10.91 -4.44 -45.29
CA GLY A 9 11.24 -3.05 -44.89
C GLY A 9 11.61 -2.90 -43.41
N THR A 10 12.81 -3.31 -42.99
CA THR A 10 13.97 -2.43 -42.70
C THR A 10 13.70 -1.37 -41.64
N GLY A 11 14.26 -1.58 -40.44
CA GLY A 11 14.21 -0.60 -39.35
C GLY A 11 14.99 -1.08 -38.13
N SER A 12 16.32 -1.05 -38.25
CA SER A 12 17.29 -1.21 -37.17
C SER A 12 16.99 -0.31 -35.98
N ARG A 13 16.84 -0.86 -34.77
CA ARG A 13 17.32 -0.25 -33.52
C ARG A 13 17.73 -1.33 -32.52
N LEU A 14 19.03 -1.50 -32.39
CA LEU A 14 19.67 -2.09 -31.23
C LEU A 14 19.28 -1.25 -30.01
N PHE A 15 18.57 -1.83 -29.06
CA PHE A 15 18.50 -1.27 -27.71
C PHE A 15 19.25 -2.21 -26.79
N THR A 16 20.53 -1.86 -26.65
CA THR A 16 21.48 -2.34 -25.66
C THR A 16 20.87 -2.28 -24.26
N SER A 17 21.15 -3.33 -23.50
CA SER A 17 20.98 -3.48 -22.05
C SER A 17 20.97 -2.15 -21.29
N GLY A 18 19.79 -1.71 -20.88
CA GLY A 18 19.61 -0.68 -19.86
C GLY A 18 19.49 -1.38 -18.52
N SER A 19 20.61 -1.50 -17.80
CA SER A 19 20.65 -1.88 -16.40
C SER A 19 19.56 -1.10 -15.65
N LEU A 20 18.58 -1.81 -15.08
CA LEU A 20 17.64 -1.26 -14.11
C LEU A 20 18.47 -0.86 -12.89
N GLN A 21 18.97 0.36 -12.90
CA GLN A 21 19.54 0.98 -11.72
C GLN A 21 18.44 1.05 -10.68
N ARG A 22 18.49 0.06 -9.79
CA ARG A 22 17.62 -0.11 -8.63
C ARG A 22 17.80 1.14 -7.79
N LEU A 23 16.78 2.00 -7.79
CA LEU A 23 16.66 3.10 -6.83
C LEU A 23 16.95 2.54 -5.43
N PRO A 24 17.74 3.23 -4.58
CA PRO A 24 18.07 2.73 -3.25
C PRO A 24 16.79 2.43 -2.46
N THR A 25 16.43 1.15 -2.35
CA THR A 25 15.40 0.63 -1.45
C THR A 25 15.98 0.56 -0.05
N SER A 26 16.43 1.69 0.48
CA SER A 26 16.85 1.84 1.87
C SER A 26 16.27 3.15 2.37
N SER A 27 15.67 3.11 3.56
CA SER A 27 15.00 4.20 4.27
C SER A 27 13.47 4.31 4.16
N ALA A 28 12.73 3.27 3.74
CA ALA A 28 11.28 3.23 4.02
C ALA A 28 11.00 2.85 5.50
N SER A 29 11.85 2.01 6.09
CA SER A 29 11.74 1.54 7.48
C SER A 29 11.97 2.65 8.50
N THR A 30 12.96 3.52 8.29
CA THR A 30 13.25 4.65 9.19
C THR A 30 12.12 5.67 9.22
N ILE A 31 11.57 6.05 8.06
CA ILE A 31 10.47 7.03 7.95
C ILE A 31 9.23 6.57 8.71
N LEU A 32 8.94 5.26 8.73
CA LEU A 32 7.74 4.71 9.36
C LEU A 32 7.91 4.39 10.83
N HIS A 33 9.12 4.05 11.30
CA HIS A 33 9.39 4.03 12.74
C HIS A 33 9.28 5.45 13.31
N ASP A 34 9.71 6.46 12.56
CA ASP A 34 9.52 7.87 12.88
C ASP A 34 8.03 8.26 12.83
N ILE A 35 7.26 7.85 11.81
CA ILE A 35 5.81 8.15 11.71
C ILE A 35 4.97 7.38 12.76
N SER A 36 5.29 6.12 13.03
CA SER A 36 4.63 5.32 14.08
C SER A 36 4.94 5.85 15.48
N SER A 37 6.14 6.43 15.66
CA SER A 37 6.56 7.18 16.84
C SER A 37 6.09 8.65 16.82
N SER A 38 5.72 9.18 15.65
CA SER A 38 5.26 10.55 15.48
C SER A 38 3.90 10.67 16.15
N LYS A 39 3.80 11.61 17.09
CA LYS A 39 2.60 11.88 17.89
C LYS A 39 1.44 12.51 17.09
N GLY A 40 1.30 12.21 15.80
CA GLY A 40 0.38 12.91 14.91
C GLY A 40 -0.40 12.07 13.90
N VAL A 41 0.02 10.84 13.59
CA VAL A 41 -0.68 10.03 12.57
C VAL A 41 -1.73 9.12 13.22
N ALA A 42 -2.98 9.25 12.75
CA ALA A 42 -4.08 8.45 13.26
C ALA A 42 -3.94 6.97 12.88
N LYS A 43 -4.34 6.09 13.80
CA LYS A 43 -4.33 4.63 13.66
C LYS A 43 -5.76 4.12 13.52
N VAL A 44 -6.05 3.45 12.41
CA VAL A 44 -7.30 2.74 12.18
C VAL A 44 -7.12 1.31 12.68
N ILE A 45 -7.85 0.96 13.73
CA ILE A 45 -7.80 -0.37 14.35
C ILE A 45 -8.86 -1.24 13.71
N LEU A 46 -8.46 -2.41 13.21
CA LEU A 46 -9.38 -3.38 12.64
C LEU A 46 -10.02 -4.27 13.71
N LYS A 47 -11.24 -4.73 13.43
CA LYS A 47 -11.91 -5.76 14.22
C LYS A 47 -11.10 -7.06 14.24
N LYS A 48 -11.21 -7.80 15.35
CA LYS A 48 -10.58 -9.12 15.49
C LYS A 48 -10.99 -10.04 14.33
N GLY A 49 -10.02 -10.77 13.79
CA GLY A 49 -10.22 -11.70 12.66
C GLY A 49 -10.27 -11.05 11.27
N LYS A 50 -10.27 -9.72 11.14
CA LYS A 50 -10.25 -9.04 9.84
C LYS A 50 -8.85 -8.70 9.33
N THR A 51 -7.83 -8.75 10.19
CA THR A 51 -6.43 -8.43 9.84
C THR A 51 -5.91 -9.28 8.68
N GLN A 52 -6.17 -10.59 8.70
CA GLN A 52 -5.64 -11.51 7.70
C GLN A 52 -6.11 -11.17 6.28
N LEU A 53 -7.34 -10.66 6.11
CA LEU A 53 -7.89 -10.25 4.82
C LEU A 53 -7.06 -9.12 4.16
N PHE A 54 -6.51 -8.23 4.98
CA PHE A 54 -5.77 -7.05 4.50
C PHE A 54 -4.26 -7.23 4.57
N ARG A 55 -3.77 -8.17 5.40
CA ARG A 55 -2.35 -8.51 5.53
C ARG A 55 -1.92 -9.60 4.55
N ASP A 56 -2.65 -10.70 4.49
CA ASP A 56 -2.25 -11.85 3.65
C ASP A 56 -3.18 -12.01 2.44
N GLY A 57 -4.46 -11.67 2.61
CA GLY A 57 -5.47 -11.76 1.55
C GLY A 57 -5.32 -10.71 0.45
N GLY A 58 -4.41 -9.75 0.58
CA GLY A 58 -4.06 -8.78 -0.46
C GLY A 58 -5.16 -7.77 -0.81
N SER A 59 -6.27 -7.71 -0.06
CA SER A 59 -7.33 -6.72 -0.31
C SER A 59 -6.83 -5.32 0.06
N PRO A 60 -6.77 -4.36 -0.88
CA PRO A 60 -6.24 -3.02 -0.58
C PRO A 60 -7.31 -2.07 -0.02
N MET A 61 -8.57 -2.49 0.06
CA MET A 61 -9.71 -1.62 0.35
C MET A 61 -10.36 -1.98 1.69
N VAL A 62 -10.01 -1.23 2.74
CA VAL A 62 -10.62 -1.40 4.07
C VAL A 62 -12.00 -0.77 4.06
N TYR A 63 -13.02 -1.56 4.38
CA TYR A 63 -14.39 -1.07 4.50
C TYR A 63 -14.73 -0.69 5.95
N SER A 64 -15.67 0.24 6.14
CA SER A 64 -16.10 0.76 7.45
C SER A 64 -16.44 -0.34 8.45
N GLY A 65 -17.15 -1.38 8.00
CA GLY A 65 -17.55 -2.51 8.83
C GLY A 65 -16.39 -3.33 9.41
N ALA A 66 -15.19 -3.24 8.83
CA ALA A 66 -13.97 -3.89 9.34
C ALA A 66 -13.24 -3.06 10.40
N VAL A 67 -13.56 -1.76 10.52
CA VAL A 67 -12.96 -0.86 11.50
C VAL A 67 -13.64 -1.07 12.86
N ASP A 68 -12.82 -1.22 13.90
CA ASP A 68 -13.27 -1.25 15.29
C ASP A 68 -13.29 0.17 15.87
N ARG A 69 -12.15 0.87 15.78
CA ARG A 69 -11.99 2.25 16.27
C ARG A 69 -10.86 2.97 15.55
N ILE A 70 -10.85 4.29 15.65
CA ILE A 70 -9.75 5.15 15.15
C ILE A 70 -9.12 5.85 16.35
N ILE A 71 -7.79 5.75 16.47
CA ILE A 71 -6.99 6.36 17.53
C ILE A 71 -6.18 7.49 16.90
N GLY A 72 -6.49 8.73 17.26
CA GLY A 72 -5.77 9.91 16.78
C GLY A 72 -6.53 11.17 17.14
N ARG A 73 -5.81 12.22 17.55
CA ARG A 73 -6.39 13.54 17.81
C ARG A 73 -5.53 14.60 17.10
N PRO A 74 -6.10 15.42 16.21
CA PRO A 74 -7.52 15.44 15.80
C PRO A 74 -7.94 14.18 15.01
N PRO A 75 -9.25 13.85 14.95
CA PRO A 75 -9.73 12.77 14.09
C PRO A 75 -9.31 13.00 12.63
N PRO A 76 -8.93 11.94 11.89
CA PRO A 76 -8.48 12.08 10.52
C PRO A 76 -9.62 12.56 9.62
N LYS A 77 -9.29 13.45 8.69
CA LYS A 77 -10.16 13.94 7.63
C LYS A 77 -9.92 13.14 6.34
N THR A 78 -10.85 13.23 5.40
CA THR A 78 -10.67 12.63 4.08
C THR A 78 -9.41 13.17 3.41
N GLY A 79 -8.56 12.26 2.94
CA GLY A 79 -7.25 12.57 2.35
C GLY A 79 -6.08 12.45 3.32
N ASP A 80 -6.33 12.32 4.63
CA ASP A 80 -5.25 12.15 5.60
C ASP A 80 -4.60 10.76 5.49
N VAL A 81 -3.30 10.72 5.75
CA VAL A 81 -2.56 9.46 5.89
C VAL A 81 -2.90 8.84 7.24
N VAL A 82 -3.22 7.56 7.24
CA VAL A 82 -3.49 6.77 8.44
C VAL A 82 -2.73 5.47 8.42
N LEU A 83 -2.34 5.01 9.61
CA LEU A 83 -1.81 3.67 9.81
C LEU A 83 -2.97 2.70 10.02
N VAL A 84 -2.88 1.50 9.45
CA VAL A 84 -3.84 0.42 9.69
C VAL A 84 -3.18 -0.60 10.60
N ALA A 85 -3.84 -0.87 11.72
CA ALA A 85 -3.34 -1.75 12.77
C ALA A 85 -4.34 -2.85 13.10
N ASP A 86 -3.82 -3.96 13.61
CA ASP A 86 -4.65 -5.05 14.12
C ASP A 86 -5.19 -4.74 15.53
N GLY A 87 -5.91 -5.71 16.11
CA GLY A 87 -6.49 -5.57 17.45
C GLY A 87 -5.47 -5.39 18.59
N THR A 88 -4.18 -5.59 18.33
CA THR A 88 -3.09 -5.30 19.30
C THR A 88 -2.55 -3.88 19.16
N GLN A 89 -3.13 -3.07 18.26
CA GLN A 89 -2.65 -1.74 17.87
C GLN A 89 -1.29 -1.75 17.17
N THR A 90 -0.84 -2.90 16.68
CA THR A 90 0.37 -3.03 15.89
C THR A 90 0.07 -2.65 14.44
N PRO A 91 0.64 -1.55 13.91
CA PRO A 91 0.43 -1.15 12.53
C PRO A 91 1.12 -2.14 11.58
N PHE A 92 0.45 -2.51 10.49
CA PHE A 92 1.00 -3.41 9.47
C PHE A 92 0.85 -2.86 8.05
N ALA A 93 0.11 -1.77 7.86
CA ALA A 93 -0.04 -1.09 6.58
C ALA A 93 -0.34 0.39 6.81
N TRP A 94 -0.26 1.18 5.74
CA TRP A 94 -0.70 2.57 5.74
C TRP A 94 -1.53 2.87 4.48
N GLY A 95 -2.33 3.93 4.56
CA GLY A 95 -3.20 4.31 3.48
C GLY A 95 -3.83 5.69 3.67
N PHE A 96 -4.68 6.06 2.72
CA PHE A 96 -5.43 7.31 2.78
C PHE A 96 -6.83 7.07 3.33
N TYR A 97 -7.22 7.88 4.32
CA TYR A 97 -8.53 7.83 4.93
C TYR A 97 -9.57 8.58 4.09
N ASN A 98 -10.79 8.05 4.05
CA ASN A 98 -11.93 8.70 3.44
C ASN A 98 -13.18 8.47 4.30
N SER A 99 -13.66 9.54 4.95
CA SER A 99 -14.82 9.47 5.84
C SER A 99 -16.16 9.36 5.11
N SER A 100 -16.23 9.73 3.82
CA SER A 100 -17.48 9.74 3.03
C SER A 100 -17.71 8.47 2.23
N SER A 101 -16.78 7.51 2.25
CA SER A 101 -16.89 6.24 1.52
C SER A 101 -17.06 5.05 2.46
N MET A 102 -17.81 4.04 2.01
CA MET A 102 -17.80 2.72 2.64
C MET A 102 -16.41 2.07 2.63
N PHE A 103 -15.54 2.43 1.68
CA PHE A 103 -14.13 2.04 1.66
C PHE A 103 -13.28 3.12 2.33
N CYS A 104 -13.25 3.07 3.67
CA CYS A 104 -12.70 4.14 4.49
C CYS A 104 -11.19 4.28 4.41
N VAL A 105 -10.46 3.22 4.04
CA VAL A 105 -9.00 3.31 3.85
C VAL A 105 -8.59 2.60 2.58
N ARG A 106 -7.80 3.30 1.75
CA ARG A 106 -7.10 2.72 0.61
C ARG A 106 -5.67 2.42 1.02
N LEU A 107 -5.35 1.15 1.21
CA LEU A 107 -3.99 0.70 1.53
C LEU A 107 -3.09 0.97 0.34
N MET A 108 -1.96 1.64 0.59
CA MET A 108 -0.96 1.93 -0.42
C MET A 108 0.18 0.93 -0.34
N MET A 109 0.65 0.62 0.87
CA MET A 109 1.76 -0.31 1.06
C MET A 109 1.67 -1.01 2.41
N GLN A 110 2.02 -2.30 2.41
CA GLN A 110 2.18 -3.09 3.62
C GLN A 110 3.56 -2.84 4.23
N LEU A 111 3.58 -2.72 5.55
CA LEU A 111 4.78 -2.68 6.35
C LEU A 111 5.31 -4.12 6.36
N LYS A 112 6.37 -4.40 5.60
CA LYS A 112 7.02 -5.71 5.64
C LYS A 112 7.58 -5.92 7.05
N HIS A 113 7.27 -7.07 7.65
CA HIS A 113 7.97 -7.51 8.85
C HIS A 113 9.36 -7.98 8.38
N GLU A 114 10.40 -7.22 8.66
CA GLU A 114 11.76 -7.74 8.54
C GLU A 114 11.95 -8.76 9.67
N SER A 115 11.74 -10.04 9.36
CA SER A 115 12.28 -11.12 10.15
C SER A 115 13.79 -11.16 9.87
N SER A 116 14.56 -10.63 10.83
CA SER A 116 16.01 -10.80 10.90
C SER A 116 16.41 -12.26 11.05
#